data_AF-M0N994-F1
#
_entry.id   AF-M0N994-F1
#
_cell.length_a   1.000
_cell.length_b   1.000
_cell.length_c   1.000
_cell.angle_alpha   90.00
_cell.angle_beta   90.00
_cell.angle_gamma   90.00
#
_symmetry.space_group_name_H-M   'P 1'
#
loop_
_entity.id
_entity.type
_entity.pdbx_description
1 polymer ?
#
loop_
_entity_poly.entity_id
_entity_poly.type
_entity_poly.pdbx_seq_one_letter_code
_entity_poly.pdbx_strand_id
1 'polypeptide(L)'
;MTENPAAAQALVVHGEKLCEHVEHLWDLMKHLSIPTDYLVDTRERHKVTHETEPITRAFLYQHVHGLSQNQLANRMEARPILVHRFGLECAPTQQALSDVWGKFGEDTREIIEAAGIGLRHTAVENDVIAEALVPTEPPEDEDDEEDEDEKEYTRRKAKKTFKLARKHAFPEFESGRTLNREYDDEQILDMVARICAHEASAHEEGEHAYITDDDQTAHGSTILRVLKLFGTPDGEDAQLTIDEIRDDDRMPDIERIRDELMTAFDSSVENVINTIRGDDPFDDRKVTAAIDTTPEKFTVFPWKDKAAGIPKPNYPRMVSGYKKSGEYKRGYKYATITLVGDLVPIPLAIEPVKENSNWEEDDAPSYSKAELVERLLDKALQFVDIDEVMFDRGFYSNGVYAAVADRGLTYLSPVPKYEDDYEVIKDIESHPEADAGVKHDVPFGRDGEVHHTAEFLYVPSSSDDADGKYAVFVTNRDHVEPDEIEAVCNRYSRRWDIENQYKSIKKFLPRTSSTDYRVRLCNFVLATLFYVLWRLTDYLIKRGKGVEIRSPPEITAKTFVRALGEFLRTVD
;
A
#
# COMPACT_ATOMS: atom_id res chain seq x y z
N MET A 1 -9.43 31.89 -35.47
CA MET A 1 -10.32 30.96 -34.73
C MET A 1 -9.40 29.83 -34.31
N THR A 2 -9.16 29.77 -33.02
CA THR A 2 -8.02 29.18 -32.31
C THR A 2 -7.84 27.69 -32.59
N GLU A 3 -6.66 27.28 -33.07
CA GLU A 3 -6.24 25.87 -33.15
C GLU A 3 -5.81 25.31 -31.77
N ASN A 4 -5.58 26.17 -30.76
CA ASN A 4 -5.20 25.78 -29.38
C ASN A 4 -6.16 24.79 -28.71
N PRO A 5 -7.50 24.99 -28.73
CA PRO A 5 -8.44 24.04 -28.13
C PRO A 5 -8.40 22.68 -28.83
N ALA A 6 -8.13 22.65 -30.14
CA ALA A 6 -8.13 21.40 -30.91
C ALA A 6 -6.92 20.51 -30.57
N ALA A 7 -5.72 21.11 -30.39
CA ALA A 7 -4.52 20.38 -29.99
C ALA A 7 -4.63 19.83 -28.55
N ALA A 8 -5.12 20.64 -27.62
CA ALA A 8 -5.39 20.20 -26.25
C ALA A 8 -6.45 19.08 -26.23
N GLN A 9 -7.57 19.26 -26.93
CA GLN A 9 -8.61 18.24 -27.03
C GLN A 9 -8.10 16.94 -27.65
N ALA A 10 -7.23 17.01 -28.66
CA ALA A 10 -6.65 15.82 -29.29
C ALA A 10 -5.78 15.01 -28.30
N LEU A 11 -5.00 15.70 -27.45
CA LEU A 11 -4.25 15.06 -26.37
C LEU A 11 -5.19 14.38 -25.37
N VAL A 12 -6.27 15.04 -24.96
CA VAL A 12 -7.25 14.50 -24.00
C VAL A 12 -7.96 13.27 -24.58
N VAL A 13 -8.47 13.34 -25.82
CA VAL A 13 -9.15 12.22 -26.48
C VAL A 13 -8.22 11.03 -26.69
N HIS A 14 -6.95 11.28 -27.03
CA HIS A 14 -5.97 10.19 -27.13
C HIS A 14 -5.69 9.60 -25.74
N GLY A 15 -5.54 10.45 -24.72
CA GLY A 15 -5.38 10.02 -23.34
C GLY A 15 -6.53 9.15 -22.85
N GLU A 16 -7.77 9.51 -23.17
CA GLU A 16 -8.98 8.73 -22.85
C GLU A 16 -8.90 7.33 -23.41
N LYS A 17 -8.48 7.20 -24.67
CA LYS A 17 -8.30 5.89 -25.29
C LYS A 17 -7.17 5.07 -24.65
N LEU A 18 -6.09 5.74 -24.22
CA LEU A 18 -4.97 5.09 -23.55
C LEU A 18 -5.34 4.64 -22.14
N CYS A 19 -6.10 5.44 -21.40
CA CYS A 19 -6.56 5.13 -20.04
C CYS A 19 -7.36 3.82 -19.95
N GLU A 20 -7.99 3.37 -21.04
CA GLU A 20 -8.62 2.05 -21.11
C GLU A 20 -7.63 0.87 -20.97
N HIS A 21 -6.32 1.11 -21.16
CA HIS A 21 -5.31 0.05 -21.27
C HIS A 21 -4.05 0.30 -20.43
N VAL A 22 -3.92 1.47 -19.79
CA VAL A 22 -2.78 1.82 -18.94
C VAL A 22 -3.24 1.88 -17.49
N GLU A 23 -2.43 1.35 -16.59
CA GLU A 23 -2.76 1.28 -15.16
C GLU A 23 -2.16 2.46 -14.37
N HIS A 24 -1.26 3.23 -14.98
CA HIS A 24 -0.49 4.28 -14.30
C HIS A 24 -0.32 5.55 -15.14
N LEU A 25 -0.22 6.70 -14.47
CA LEU A 25 -0.08 7.99 -15.15
C LEU A 25 1.23 8.12 -15.94
N TRP A 26 2.35 7.63 -15.42
CA TRP A 26 3.61 7.68 -16.17
C TRP A 26 3.55 6.83 -17.46
N ASP A 27 2.65 5.84 -17.53
CA ASP A 27 2.42 5.02 -18.71
C ASP A 27 1.52 5.73 -19.71
N LEU A 28 0.50 6.41 -19.20
CA LEU A 28 -0.24 7.39 -19.99
C LEU A 28 0.73 8.39 -20.63
N MET A 29 1.63 9.01 -19.86
CA MET A 29 2.60 9.99 -20.38
C MET A 29 3.55 9.38 -21.41
N LYS A 30 4.05 8.17 -21.16
CA LYS A 30 4.92 7.44 -22.10
C LYS A 30 4.25 7.20 -23.45
N HIS A 31 3.00 6.74 -23.44
CA HIS A 31 2.26 6.35 -24.64
C HIS A 31 1.52 7.51 -25.32
N LEU A 32 1.39 8.65 -24.66
CA LEU A 32 0.76 9.83 -25.21
C LEU A 32 1.55 10.37 -26.41
N SER A 33 0.88 10.46 -27.55
CA SER A 33 1.40 11.08 -28.77
C SER A 33 1.34 12.60 -28.65
N ILE A 34 2.50 13.25 -28.53
CA ILE A 34 2.61 14.70 -28.37
C ILE A 34 2.66 15.36 -29.75
N PRO A 35 1.69 16.22 -30.11
CA PRO A 35 1.62 16.80 -31.45
C PRO A 35 2.56 18.01 -31.54
N THR A 36 3.88 17.75 -31.60
CA THR A 36 4.95 18.77 -31.55
C THR A 36 4.86 19.84 -32.62
N ASP A 37 4.23 19.58 -33.76
CA ASP A 37 3.99 20.55 -34.83
C ASP A 37 3.09 21.72 -34.38
N TYR A 38 2.27 21.53 -33.35
CA TYR A 38 1.41 22.57 -32.76
C TYR A 38 2.08 23.27 -31.57
N LEU A 39 3.28 22.84 -31.16
CA LEU A 39 4.01 23.41 -30.03
C LEU A 39 5.07 24.40 -30.54
N VAL A 40 4.92 25.65 -30.14
CA VAL A 40 5.87 26.73 -30.41
C VAL A 40 6.92 26.72 -29.31
N ASP A 41 8.07 26.12 -29.64
CA ASP A 41 9.27 26.13 -28.80
C ASP A 41 10.34 27.04 -29.41
N THR A 42 10.63 28.16 -28.76
CA THR A 42 11.58 29.16 -29.27
C THR A 42 13.04 28.84 -28.93
N ARG A 43 13.32 27.70 -28.28
CA ARG A 43 14.68 27.24 -27.98
C ARG A 43 15.41 26.78 -29.24
N GLU A 44 16.73 26.97 -29.28
CA GLU A 44 17.57 26.46 -30.36
C GLU A 44 17.70 24.93 -30.26
N ARG A 45 16.97 24.17 -31.10
CA ARG A 45 16.86 22.70 -31.05
C ARG A 45 18.18 21.91 -30.97
N HIS A 46 19.31 22.48 -31.41
CA HIS A 46 20.63 21.81 -31.40
C HIS A 46 21.46 22.13 -30.14
N LYS A 47 20.92 22.89 -29.18
CA LYS A 47 21.58 23.27 -27.91
C LYS A 47 20.74 22.95 -26.68
N VAL A 48 19.68 22.17 -26.82
CA VAL A 48 18.79 21.81 -25.69
C VAL A 48 19.19 20.47 -25.10
N THR A 49 19.27 20.40 -23.77
CA THR A 49 19.47 19.16 -23.01
C THR A 49 18.22 18.27 -23.01
N HIS A 50 17.04 18.89 -23.13
CA HIS A 50 15.75 18.18 -23.16
C HIS A 50 14.97 18.61 -24.39
N GLU A 51 14.72 17.66 -25.27
CA GLU A 51 13.90 17.84 -26.48
C GLU A 51 12.47 18.27 -26.13
N THR A 52 11.78 18.89 -27.10
CA THR A 52 10.44 19.46 -26.91
C THR A 52 9.42 18.41 -26.46
N GLU A 53 9.38 17.24 -27.10
CA GLU A 53 8.41 16.19 -26.76
C GLU A 53 8.61 15.60 -25.34
N PRO A 54 9.80 15.11 -24.96
CA PRO A 54 10.05 14.61 -23.60
C PRO A 54 9.75 15.63 -22.50
N ILE A 55 10.16 16.89 -22.69
CA ILE A 55 9.92 17.92 -21.66
C ILE A 55 8.44 18.32 -21.61
N THR A 56 7.70 18.24 -22.72
CA THR A 56 6.24 18.42 -22.72
C THR A 56 5.53 17.33 -21.92
N ARG A 57 5.96 16.07 -21.97
CA ARG A 57 5.44 15.00 -21.08
C ARG A 57 5.62 15.37 -19.60
N ALA A 58 6.79 15.92 -19.24
CA ALA A 58 7.06 16.37 -17.89
C ALA A 58 6.09 17.49 -17.45
N PHE A 59 5.81 18.47 -18.32
CA PHE A 59 4.84 19.52 -18.01
C PHE A 59 3.39 19.00 -17.98
N LEU A 60 3.01 18.06 -18.85
CA LEU A 60 1.69 17.43 -18.77
C LEU A 60 1.52 16.69 -17.44
N TYR A 61 2.52 15.90 -17.03
CA TYR A 61 2.55 15.27 -15.71
C TYR A 61 2.46 16.30 -14.58
N GLN A 62 3.19 17.42 -14.68
CA GLN A 62 3.12 18.55 -13.75
C GLN A 62 1.68 19.06 -13.60
N HIS A 63 0.98 19.30 -14.71
CA HIS A 63 -0.38 19.84 -14.69
C HIS A 63 -1.43 18.80 -14.28
N VAL A 64 -1.25 17.52 -14.61
CA VAL A 64 -2.12 16.45 -14.11
C VAL A 64 -2.10 16.41 -12.59
N HIS A 65 -0.91 16.50 -11.98
CA HIS A 65 -0.73 16.53 -10.52
C HIS A 65 -0.79 17.93 -9.88
N GLY A 66 -0.98 19.00 -10.66
CA GLY A 66 -0.95 20.39 -10.19
C GLY A 66 0.31 20.79 -9.43
N LEU A 67 1.45 20.24 -9.83
CA LEU A 67 2.75 20.52 -9.21
C LEU A 67 3.28 21.89 -9.63
N SER A 68 4.04 22.53 -8.75
CA SER A 68 4.95 23.60 -9.15
C SER A 68 6.15 23.04 -9.91
N GLN A 69 6.85 23.89 -10.67
CA GLN A 69 8.08 23.47 -11.38
C GLN A 69 9.18 22.99 -10.42
N ASN A 70 9.24 23.53 -9.20
CA ASN A 70 10.19 23.08 -8.19
C ASN A 70 9.87 21.65 -7.74
N GLN A 71 8.60 21.39 -7.45
CA GLN A 71 8.12 20.04 -7.08
C GLN A 71 8.31 19.04 -8.23
N LEU A 72 8.10 19.47 -9.48
CA LEU A 72 8.39 18.63 -10.65
C LEU A 72 9.89 18.27 -10.73
N ALA A 73 10.80 19.25 -10.62
CA ALA A 73 12.24 19.00 -10.67
C ALA A 73 12.70 18.04 -9.57
N ASN A 74 12.32 18.32 -8.32
CA ASN A 74 12.66 17.46 -7.18
C ASN A 74 12.12 16.05 -7.37
N ARG A 75 10.88 15.93 -7.87
CA ARG A 75 10.24 14.64 -8.12
C ARG A 75 10.96 13.85 -9.22
N MET A 76 11.39 14.50 -10.30
CA MET A 76 12.12 13.81 -11.37
C MET A 76 13.55 13.42 -10.95
N GLU A 77 14.19 14.21 -10.10
CA GLU A 77 15.48 13.85 -9.49
C GLU A 77 15.35 12.65 -8.55
N ALA A 78 14.30 12.62 -7.72
CA ALA A 78 14.04 11.53 -6.78
C ALA A 78 13.51 10.25 -7.46
N ARG A 79 12.94 10.36 -8.67
CA ARG A 79 12.24 9.28 -9.39
C ARG A 79 12.81 9.07 -10.80
N PRO A 80 13.89 8.28 -10.94
CA PRO A 80 14.47 7.95 -12.24
C PRO A 80 13.48 7.34 -13.23
N ILE A 81 12.43 6.67 -12.73
CA ILE A 81 11.37 6.12 -13.57
C ILE A 81 10.65 7.19 -14.38
N LEU A 82 10.41 8.39 -13.84
CA LEU A 82 9.77 9.48 -14.57
C LEU A 82 10.68 9.98 -15.70
N VAL A 83 11.99 10.09 -15.44
CA VAL A 83 12.99 10.46 -16.43
C VAL A 83 12.99 9.45 -17.59
N HIS A 84 13.02 8.15 -17.25
CA HIS A 84 13.00 7.07 -18.23
C HIS A 84 11.68 7.01 -19.02
N ARG A 85 10.51 6.96 -18.35
CA ARG A 85 9.20 6.85 -19.01
C ARG A 85 8.90 8.05 -19.89
N PHE A 86 9.40 9.25 -19.56
CA PHE A 86 9.13 10.44 -20.36
C PHE A 86 10.13 10.61 -21.52
N GLY A 87 11.19 9.81 -21.56
CA GLY A 87 12.23 9.85 -22.60
C GLY A 87 13.21 11.01 -22.41
N LEU A 88 13.47 11.41 -21.17
CA LEU A 88 14.45 12.44 -20.84
C LEU A 88 15.83 11.81 -20.65
N GLU A 89 16.89 12.51 -21.08
CA GLU A 89 18.27 12.04 -20.89
C GLU A 89 18.72 12.09 -19.43
N CYS A 90 18.25 13.09 -18.67
CA CYS A 90 18.49 13.25 -17.24
C CYS A 90 17.35 14.03 -16.58
N ALA A 91 17.29 14.05 -15.24
CA ALA A 91 16.31 14.85 -14.52
C ALA A 91 16.52 16.36 -14.77
N PRO A 92 15.49 17.10 -15.20
CA PRO A 92 15.60 18.55 -15.39
C PRO A 92 15.61 19.28 -14.04
N THR A 93 16.47 20.30 -13.91
CA THR A 93 16.46 21.18 -12.73
C THR A 93 15.29 22.17 -12.80
N GLN A 94 14.89 22.75 -11.65
CA GLN A 94 13.83 23.77 -11.61
C GLN A 94 14.15 24.96 -12.52
N GLN A 95 15.41 25.40 -12.56
CA GLN A 95 15.85 26.49 -13.45
C GLN A 95 15.70 26.09 -14.92
N ALA A 96 16.07 24.84 -15.27
CA ALA A 96 15.89 24.34 -16.63
C ALA A 96 14.42 24.33 -17.03
N LEU A 97 13.53 23.84 -16.16
CA LEU A 97 12.07 23.85 -16.39
C LEU A 97 11.54 25.27 -16.59
N SER A 98 11.95 26.22 -15.74
CA SER A 98 11.52 27.62 -15.84
C SER A 98 11.98 28.27 -17.15
N ASP A 99 13.24 28.02 -17.54
CA ASP A 99 13.82 28.49 -18.79
C ASP A 99 13.12 27.90 -20.02
N VAL A 100 12.74 26.61 -19.96
CA VAL A 100 11.95 25.97 -21.01
C VAL A 100 10.57 26.60 -21.11
N TRP A 101 9.86 26.66 -19.98
CA TRP A 101 8.49 27.17 -19.93
C TRP A 101 8.37 28.61 -20.43
N GLY A 102 9.32 29.48 -20.06
CA GLY A 102 9.36 30.87 -20.53
C GLY A 102 9.65 31.03 -22.03
N LYS A 103 10.19 29.98 -22.67
CA LYS A 103 10.49 29.96 -24.12
C LYS A 103 9.43 29.22 -24.94
N PHE A 104 8.46 28.58 -24.29
CA PHE A 104 7.25 28.11 -24.95
C PHE A 104 6.34 29.29 -25.28
N GLY A 105 5.74 29.25 -26.48
CA GLY A 105 4.72 30.22 -26.87
C GLY A 105 3.55 30.24 -25.89
N GLU A 106 2.83 31.36 -25.82
CA GLU A 106 1.60 31.46 -25.02
C GLU A 106 0.61 30.36 -25.37
N ASP A 107 0.35 30.16 -26.67
CA ASP A 107 -0.49 29.08 -27.20
C ASP A 107 -0.05 27.68 -26.73
N THR A 108 1.25 27.44 -26.65
CA THR A 108 1.82 26.15 -26.21
C THR A 108 1.60 25.90 -24.72
N ARG A 109 1.76 26.95 -23.91
CA ARG A 109 1.50 26.87 -22.47
C ARG A 109 0.01 26.63 -22.21
N GLU A 110 -0.88 27.33 -22.91
CA GLU A 110 -2.32 27.09 -22.85
C GLU A 110 -2.70 25.65 -23.26
N ILE A 111 -2.10 25.12 -24.34
CA ILE A 111 -2.34 23.74 -24.79
C ILE A 111 -1.93 22.74 -23.70
N ILE A 112 -0.75 22.92 -23.11
CA ILE A 112 -0.22 22.00 -22.09
C ILE A 112 -1.05 22.08 -20.81
N GLU A 113 -1.42 23.28 -20.36
CA GLU A 113 -2.27 23.50 -19.19
C GLU A 113 -3.65 22.86 -19.39
N ALA A 114 -4.33 23.17 -20.49
CA ALA A 114 -5.66 22.63 -20.79
C ALA A 114 -5.64 21.10 -20.99
N ALA A 115 -4.63 20.58 -21.68
CA ALA A 115 -4.46 19.14 -21.86
C ALA A 115 -4.16 18.44 -20.53
N GLY A 116 -3.30 19.00 -19.68
CA GLY A 116 -3.01 18.43 -18.36
C GLY A 116 -4.23 18.35 -17.45
N ILE A 117 -5.08 19.39 -17.45
CA ILE A 117 -6.36 19.39 -16.71
C ILE A 117 -7.33 18.36 -17.31
N GLY A 118 -7.46 18.28 -18.64
CA GLY A 118 -8.34 17.29 -19.27
C GLY A 118 -7.87 15.85 -19.05
N LEU A 119 -6.57 15.58 -19.22
CA LEU A 119 -5.96 14.27 -18.97
C LEU A 119 -6.14 13.82 -17.52
N ARG A 120 -6.09 14.74 -16.56
CA ARG A 120 -6.41 14.48 -15.17
C ARG A 120 -7.84 13.97 -15.00
N HIS A 121 -8.83 14.66 -15.56
CA HIS A 121 -10.23 14.21 -15.49
C HIS A 121 -10.38 12.81 -16.09
N THR A 122 -9.81 12.61 -17.26
CA THR A 122 -9.85 11.34 -17.97
C THR A 122 -9.13 10.21 -17.20
N ALA A 123 -7.99 10.50 -16.57
CA ALA A 123 -7.26 9.51 -15.76
C ALA A 123 -8.05 9.11 -14.51
N VAL A 124 -8.77 10.05 -13.89
CA VAL A 124 -9.68 9.78 -12.77
C VAL A 124 -10.91 8.98 -13.21
N GLU A 125 -11.56 9.38 -14.30
CA GLU A 125 -12.76 8.69 -14.83
C GLU A 125 -12.50 7.24 -15.25
N ASN A 126 -11.24 6.88 -15.50
CA ASN A 126 -10.83 5.54 -15.91
C ASN A 126 -10.01 4.82 -14.83
N ASP A 127 -10.03 5.28 -13.57
CA ASP A 127 -9.35 4.66 -12.43
C ASP A 127 -7.82 4.47 -12.59
N VAL A 128 -7.19 5.19 -13.53
CA VAL A 128 -5.72 5.20 -13.74
C VAL A 128 -5.02 5.91 -12.59
N ILE A 129 -5.72 6.86 -11.99
CA ILE A 129 -5.34 7.56 -10.77
C ILE A 129 -6.63 7.67 -9.97
N ALA A 130 -6.63 7.37 -8.67
CA ALA A 130 -7.79 7.69 -7.87
C ALA A 130 -8.13 9.19 -8.02
N GLU A 131 -9.42 9.54 -8.05
CA GLU A 131 -9.86 10.92 -7.77
C GLU A 131 -9.09 11.44 -6.54
N ALA A 132 -8.76 10.49 -5.66
CA ALA A 132 -7.95 10.62 -4.49
C ALA A 132 -6.46 11.03 -4.60
N LEU A 133 -5.94 11.35 -5.77
CA LEU A 133 -4.56 11.81 -5.94
C LEU A 133 -4.46 13.11 -6.73
N VAL A 134 -5.61 13.63 -7.17
CA VAL A 134 -5.70 14.85 -7.94
C VAL A 134 -5.83 16.06 -7.01
N PRO A 135 -5.16 17.19 -7.26
CA PRO A 135 -5.38 18.41 -6.48
C PRO A 135 -6.83 18.86 -6.58
N THR A 136 -7.53 18.88 -5.45
CA THR A 136 -8.73 19.70 -5.26
C THR A 136 -8.29 21.15 -5.09
N GLU A 137 -9.12 22.12 -5.52
CA GLU A 137 -8.90 23.52 -5.18
C GLU A 137 -8.66 23.63 -3.67
N PRO A 138 -7.65 24.40 -3.23
CA PRO A 138 -7.26 24.43 -1.84
C PRO A 138 -8.48 24.82 -1.00
N PRO A 139 -8.72 24.15 0.15
CA PRO A 139 -9.63 24.71 1.12
C PRO A 139 -9.09 26.08 1.50
N GLU A 140 -9.85 27.13 1.16
CA GLU A 140 -9.71 28.42 1.81
C GLU A 140 -9.95 28.19 3.31
N ASP A 141 -9.09 28.77 4.14
CA ASP A 141 -9.13 28.79 5.62
C ASP A 141 -8.25 27.75 6.36
N GLU A 142 -6.92 27.91 6.31
CA GLU A 142 -6.03 27.59 7.46
C GLU A 142 -5.06 28.76 7.76
N ASP A 143 -5.52 30.01 7.59
CA ASP A 143 -4.82 31.20 8.10
C ASP A 143 -5.56 31.71 9.34
N ASP A 144 -5.23 31.17 10.53
CA ASP A 144 -5.39 31.80 11.86
C ASP A 144 -5.11 30.77 12.98
N GLU A 145 -3.86 30.31 13.16
CA GLU A 145 -3.50 29.37 14.25
C GLU A 145 -2.22 29.75 15.01
N GLU A 146 -2.00 31.03 15.33
CA GLU A 146 -0.79 31.45 16.07
C GLU A 146 -0.91 31.44 17.61
N ASP A 147 -2.07 31.11 18.21
CA ASP A 147 -2.27 31.17 19.68
C ASP A 147 -3.08 29.98 20.31
N GLU A 148 -3.10 28.79 19.71
CA GLU A 148 -3.76 27.59 20.31
C GLU A 148 -2.79 26.79 21.23
N ASP A 149 -3.22 26.38 22.43
CA ASP A 149 -2.43 25.51 23.32
C ASP A 149 -2.17 24.14 22.66
N GLU A 150 -0.94 23.61 22.75
CA GLU A 150 -0.54 22.36 22.07
C GLU A 150 -1.48 21.17 22.38
N LYS A 151 -2.08 21.12 23.58
CA LYS A 151 -3.01 20.05 23.94
C LYS A 151 -4.36 20.25 23.27
N GLU A 152 -4.81 21.48 23.13
CA GLU A 152 -6.06 21.82 22.44
C GLU A 152 -5.93 21.52 20.95
N TYR A 153 -4.80 21.88 20.35
CA TYR A 153 -4.43 21.52 18.97
C TYR A 153 -4.47 20.00 18.75
N THR A 154 -3.76 19.25 19.61
CA THR A 154 -3.72 17.78 19.56
C THR A 154 -5.12 17.18 19.66
N ARG A 155 -5.94 17.70 20.56
CA ARG A 155 -7.33 17.26 20.76
C ARG A 155 -8.20 17.56 19.53
N ARG A 156 -8.04 18.73 18.91
CA ARG A 156 -8.78 19.16 17.73
C ARG A 156 -8.48 18.29 16.52
N LYS A 157 -7.20 18.08 16.17
CA LYS A 157 -6.81 17.20 15.05
C LYS A 157 -7.20 15.73 15.29
N ALA A 158 -7.11 15.23 16.53
CA ALA A 158 -7.63 13.90 16.87
C ALA A 158 -9.15 13.79 16.66
N LYS A 159 -9.93 14.76 17.15
CA LYS A 159 -11.38 14.81 16.92
C LYS A 159 -11.76 14.95 15.44
N LYS A 160 -10.99 15.71 14.65
CA LYS A 160 -11.16 15.81 13.18
C LYS A 160 -11.06 14.41 12.56
N THR A 161 -10.05 13.64 12.94
CA THR A 161 -9.85 12.28 12.40
C THR A 161 -10.91 11.29 12.88
N PHE A 162 -11.42 11.41 14.10
CA PHE A 162 -12.54 10.59 14.57
C PHE A 162 -13.84 10.86 13.80
N LYS A 163 -14.14 12.14 13.53
CA LYS A 163 -15.28 12.52 12.69
C LYS A 163 -15.13 12.01 11.26
N LEU A 164 -13.91 12.07 10.73
CA LEU A 164 -13.55 11.53 9.43
C LEU A 164 -13.81 10.02 9.37
N ALA A 165 -13.25 9.25 10.31
CA ALA A 165 -13.45 7.81 10.39
C ALA A 165 -14.94 7.42 10.39
N ARG A 166 -15.74 8.09 11.23
CA ARG A 166 -17.17 7.81 11.34
C ARG A 166 -17.95 8.15 10.07
N LYS A 167 -17.62 9.27 9.41
CA LYS A 167 -18.36 9.74 8.25
C LYS A 167 -17.96 9.04 6.94
N HIS A 168 -16.72 8.54 6.87
CA HIS A 168 -16.10 8.20 5.60
C HIS A 168 -15.42 6.83 5.56
N ALA A 169 -15.09 6.21 6.70
CA ALA A 169 -14.50 4.87 6.74
C ALA A 169 -15.48 3.80 7.23
N PHE A 170 -16.14 4.04 8.37
CA PHE A 170 -17.06 3.06 8.94
C PHE A 170 -18.30 2.76 8.08
N PRO A 171 -18.87 3.71 7.32
CA PRO A 171 -20.02 3.42 6.46
C PRO A 171 -19.74 2.41 5.35
N GLU A 172 -18.47 2.18 4.99
CA GLU A 172 -18.08 1.18 3.99
C GLU A 172 -18.26 -0.26 4.48
N PHE A 173 -18.49 -0.47 5.79
CA PHE A 173 -18.76 -1.78 6.37
C PHE A 173 -20.25 -1.92 6.69
N GLU A 174 -20.99 -2.52 5.77
CA GLU A 174 -22.43 -2.74 5.90
C GLU A 174 -22.75 -4.21 6.19
N SER A 175 -23.60 -4.47 7.20
CA SER A 175 -23.95 -5.85 7.57
C SER A 175 -25.16 -6.41 6.84
N GLY A 176 -25.85 -5.60 6.04
CA GLY A 176 -27.13 -5.96 5.41
C GLY A 176 -28.26 -6.30 6.39
N ARG A 177 -28.09 -6.04 7.70
CA ARG A 177 -29.13 -6.34 8.70
C ARG A 177 -30.38 -5.49 8.47
N THR A 178 -31.54 -6.08 8.69
CA THR A 178 -32.83 -5.40 8.64
C THR A 178 -32.89 -4.21 9.62
N LEU A 179 -33.68 -3.19 9.26
CA LEU A 179 -33.78 -1.92 10.01
C LEU A 179 -34.28 -2.08 11.47
N ASN A 180 -34.90 -3.20 11.83
CA ASN A 180 -35.35 -3.49 13.20
C ASN A 180 -34.21 -4.00 14.12
N ARG A 181 -33.01 -3.46 13.96
CA ARG A 181 -31.82 -3.78 14.75
C ARG A 181 -31.74 -2.87 15.98
N GLU A 182 -31.24 -3.42 17.09
CA GLU A 182 -31.02 -2.66 18.33
C GLU A 182 -29.78 -1.77 18.26
N TYR A 183 -28.77 -2.19 17.50
CA TYR A 183 -27.52 -1.48 17.28
C TYR A 183 -27.25 -1.36 15.79
N ASP A 184 -26.92 -0.15 15.34
CA ASP A 184 -26.44 0.11 13.98
C ASP A 184 -25.03 -0.43 13.77
N ASP A 185 -24.61 -0.53 12.51
CA ASP A 185 -23.30 -1.09 12.15
C ASP A 185 -22.14 -0.22 12.65
N GLU A 186 -22.28 1.11 12.55
CA GLU A 186 -21.35 2.07 13.17
C GLU A 186 -21.21 1.82 14.66
N GLN A 187 -22.32 1.65 15.39
CA GLN A 187 -22.30 1.40 16.83
C GLN A 187 -21.59 0.09 17.19
N ILE A 188 -21.68 -0.93 16.33
CA ILE A 188 -20.93 -2.17 16.52
C ILE A 188 -19.44 -1.95 16.25
N LEU A 189 -19.07 -1.18 15.23
CA LEU A 189 -17.67 -0.80 14.97
C LEU A 189 -17.07 -0.01 16.14
N ASP A 190 -17.88 0.81 16.83
CA ASP A 190 -17.47 1.50 18.06
C ASP A 190 -17.12 0.50 19.17
N MET A 191 -17.93 -0.54 19.33
CA MET A 191 -17.67 -1.64 20.27
C MET A 191 -16.41 -2.40 19.88
N VAL A 192 -16.20 -2.66 18.59
CA VAL A 192 -14.99 -3.32 18.09
C VAL A 192 -13.75 -2.46 18.39
N ALA A 193 -13.80 -1.15 18.17
CA ALA A 193 -12.71 -0.26 18.54
C ALA A 193 -12.39 -0.36 20.05
N ARG A 194 -13.40 -0.38 20.93
CA ARG A 194 -13.18 -0.59 22.39
C ARG A 194 -12.54 -1.94 22.70
N ILE A 195 -13.03 -3.01 22.11
CA ILE A 195 -12.46 -4.36 22.27
C ILE A 195 -10.97 -4.33 21.92
N CYS A 196 -10.62 -3.66 20.82
CA CYS A 196 -9.25 -3.49 20.38
C CYS A 196 -8.42 -2.68 21.41
N ALA A 197 -8.94 -1.58 21.96
CA ALA A 197 -8.25 -0.77 22.98
C ALA A 197 -7.90 -1.54 24.26
N HIS A 198 -8.73 -2.53 24.61
CA HIS A 198 -8.58 -3.36 25.81
C HIS A 198 -7.86 -4.69 25.56
N GLU A 199 -7.46 -4.97 24.32
CA GLU A 199 -6.98 -6.30 23.91
C GLU A 199 -7.96 -7.39 24.37
N ALA A 200 -9.27 -7.10 24.32
CA ALA A 200 -10.35 -7.95 24.82
C ALA A 200 -10.91 -8.85 23.72
N SER A 201 -11.95 -9.61 24.05
CA SER A 201 -12.77 -10.32 23.07
C SER A 201 -14.19 -9.80 23.08
N ALA A 202 -14.96 -10.05 22.01
CA ALA A 202 -16.38 -9.73 21.96
C ALA A 202 -17.17 -10.34 23.13
N HIS A 203 -16.78 -11.54 23.60
CA HIS A 203 -17.41 -12.17 24.76
C HIS A 203 -17.12 -11.41 26.07
N GLU A 204 -15.85 -11.04 26.29
CA GLU A 204 -15.45 -10.27 27.48
C GLU A 204 -16.10 -8.89 27.52
N GLU A 205 -16.27 -8.23 26.36
CA GLU A 205 -16.97 -6.95 26.26
C GLU A 205 -18.45 -7.07 26.63
N GLY A 206 -19.13 -8.11 26.14
CA GLY A 206 -20.51 -8.40 26.52
C GLY A 206 -20.66 -8.80 27.99
N GLU A 207 -19.70 -9.54 28.56
CA GLU A 207 -19.66 -9.87 29.98
C GLU A 207 -19.46 -8.63 30.85
N HIS A 208 -18.54 -7.74 30.45
CA HIS A 208 -18.34 -6.45 31.10
C HIS A 208 -19.64 -5.64 31.11
N ALA A 209 -20.30 -5.52 29.95
CA ALA A 209 -21.56 -4.80 29.82
C ALA A 209 -22.65 -5.34 30.75
N TYR A 210 -22.79 -6.67 30.82
CA TYR A 210 -23.72 -7.32 31.72
C TYR A 210 -23.41 -7.04 33.21
N ILE A 211 -22.12 -7.03 33.59
CA ILE A 211 -21.70 -6.75 34.97
C ILE A 211 -21.90 -5.27 35.34
N THR A 212 -21.70 -4.35 34.39
CA THR A 212 -21.80 -2.91 34.63
C THR A 212 -23.18 -2.33 34.36
N ASP A 213 -24.16 -3.14 33.95
CA ASP A 213 -25.50 -2.70 33.54
C ASP A 213 -25.43 -1.65 32.40
N ASP A 214 -24.54 -1.89 31.43
CA ASP A 214 -24.33 -1.03 30.26
C ASP A 214 -25.18 -1.51 29.08
N ASP A 215 -26.37 -0.92 28.93
CA ASP A 215 -27.34 -1.22 27.88
C ASP A 215 -26.93 -0.71 26.49
N GLN A 216 -25.85 0.08 26.41
CA GLN A 216 -25.31 0.57 25.14
C GLN A 216 -24.32 -0.39 24.48
N THR A 217 -23.96 -1.50 25.15
CA THR A 217 -22.99 -2.47 24.63
C THR A 217 -23.69 -3.77 24.27
N ALA A 218 -23.60 -4.14 22.99
CA ALA A 218 -24.21 -5.36 22.48
C ALA A 218 -23.58 -6.63 23.10
N HIS A 219 -24.38 -7.69 23.21
CA HIS A 219 -23.87 -9.00 23.60
C HIS A 219 -22.80 -9.49 22.61
N GLY A 220 -21.80 -10.22 23.10
CA GLY A 220 -20.66 -10.67 22.28
C GLY A 220 -21.06 -11.49 21.05
N SER A 221 -22.16 -12.24 21.10
CA SER A 221 -22.69 -12.96 19.93
C SER A 221 -23.23 -12.03 18.84
N THR A 222 -23.78 -10.87 19.22
CA THR A 222 -24.27 -9.85 18.29
C THR A 222 -23.09 -9.21 17.57
N ILE A 223 -22.03 -8.83 18.29
CA ILE A 223 -20.80 -8.30 17.71
C ILE A 223 -20.19 -9.31 16.74
N LEU A 224 -20.03 -10.58 17.15
CA LEU A 224 -19.50 -11.64 16.29
C LEU A 224 -20.36 -11.90 15.04
N ARG A 225 -21.69 -11.80 15.17
CA ARG A 225 -22.60 -11.94 14.03
C ARG A 225 -22.40 -10.82 13.01
N VAL A 226 -22.24 -9.59 13.46
CA VAL A 226 -22.05 -8.43 12.57
C VAL A 226 -20.70 -8.49 11.87
N LEU A 227 -19.61 -8.81 12.60
CA LEU A 227 -18.30 -9.04 11.99
C LEU A 227 -18.31 -10.15 10.92
N LYS A 228 -19.16 -11.17 11.12
CA LYS A 228 -19.35 -12.22 10.12
C LYS A 228 -20.12 -11.72 8.90
N LEU A 229 -21.13 -10.88 9.10
CA LEU A 229 -21.93 -10.30 8.03
C LEU A 229 -21.13 -9.31 7.18
N PHE A 230 -20.25 -8.50 7.77
CA PHE A 230 -19.34 -7.63 7.00
C PHE A 230 -18.44 -8.38 6.01
N GLY A 231 -18.17 -9.66 6.26
CA GLY A 231 -17.43 -10.50 5.32
C GLY A 231 -18.31 -11.54 4.62
N THR A 232 -19.63 -11.37 4.60
CA THR A 232 -20.53 -12.28 3.87
C THR A 232 -20.93 -11.60 2.56
N PRO A 233 -20.56 -12.17 1.40
CA PRO A 233 -20.84 -11.56 0.10
C PRO A 233 -22.33 -11.38 -0.18
N ASP A 234 -22.68 -10.38 -0.98
CA ASP A 234 -24.04 -10.14 -1.43
C ASP A 234 -24.68 -11.36 -2.12
N GLY A 235 -25.96 -11.61 -1.83
CA GLY A 235 -26.77 -12.69 -2.41
C GLY A 235 -26.63 -14.06 -1.72
N GLU A 236 -25.70 -14.21 -0.77
CA GLU A 236 -25.70 -15.32 0.19
C GLU A 236 -26.57 -14.93 1.38
N ASP A 237 -27.86 -15.29 1.32
CA ASP A 237 -28.70 -15.24 2.51
C ASP A 237 -27.94 -15.88 3.68
N ALA A 238 -27.89 -15.23 4.84
CA ALA A 238 -27.21 -15.73 6.05
C ALA A 238 -27.76 -17.08 6.60
N GLN A 239 -28.60 -17.77 5.82
CA GLN A 239 -29.05 -19.14 5.97
C GLN A 239 -28.40 -20.00 4.88
N LEU A 240 -27.41 -20.82 5.29
CA LEU A 240 -26.77 -21.83 4.44
C LEU A 240 -27.82 -22.58 3.61
N THR A 241 -27.71 -22.53 2.29
CA THR A 241 -28.53 -23.37 1.43
C THR A 241 -28.05 -24.83 1.50
N ILE A 242 -28.94 -25.80 1.25
CA ILE A 242 -28.59 -27.23 1.26
C ILE A 242 -27.52 -27.57 0.20
N ASP A 243 -27.38 -26.73 -0.83
CA ASP A 243 -26.42 -26.91 -1.91
C ASP A 243 -25.03 -26.38 -1.55
N GLU A 244 -24.91 -25.32 -0.72
CA GLU A 244 -23.63 -24.90 -0.09
C GLU A 244 -23.06 -25.93 0.90
N ILE A 245 -23.91 -26.84 1.40
CA ILE A 245 -23.47 -28.00 2.21
C ILE A 245 -22.87 -29.10 1.32
N ARG A 246 -23.10 -29.06 0.00
CA ARG A 246 -22.73 -30.10 -0.96
C ARG A 246 -21.53 -29.75 -1.84
N ASP A 247 -21.21 -28.47 -2.02
CA ASP A 247 -20.00 -28.07 -2.75
C ASP A 247 -18.75 -28.21 -1.87
N ASP A 248 -17.77 -28.96 -2.37
CA ASP A 248 -16.51 -29.30 -1.68
C ASP A 248 -15.38 -28.30 -2.01
N ASP A 249 -15.63 -27.35 -2.92
CA ASP A 249 -14.68 -26.29 -3.26
C ASP A 249 -14.90 -25.05 -2.40
N ARG A 250 -14.18 -24.98 -1.28
CA ARG A 250 -14.28 -23.87 -0.31
C ARG A 250 -13.51 -22.61 -0.75
N MET A 251 -12.82 -22.61 -1.90
CA MET A 251 -12.00 -21.47 -2.34
C MET A 251 -12.81 -20.33 -2.98
N PRO A 252 -13.78 -20.57 -3.87
CA PRO A 252 -14.65 -19.51 -4.39
C PRO A 252 -15.30 -18.68 -3.27
N ASP A 253 -15.73 -19.33 -2.19
CA ASP A 253 -16.27 -18.64 -1.01
C ASP A 253 -15.21 -17.76 -0.32
N ILE A 254 -13.99 -18.26 -0.18
CA ILE A 254 -12.87 -17.51 0.44
C ILE A 254 -12.52 -16.28 -0.40
N GLU A 255 -12.50 -16.40 -1.73
CA GLU A 255 -12.23 -15.29 -2.64
C GLU A 255 -13.33 -14.24 -2.59
N ARG A 256 -14.60 -14.64 -2.58
CA ARG A 256 -15.72 -13.69 -2.44
C ARG A 256 -15.70 -12.99 -1.07
N ILE A 257 -15.41 -13.72 0.02
CA ILE A 257 -15.24 -13.14 1.36
C ILE A 257 -14.08 -12.11 1.38
N ARG A 258 -12.97 -12.42 0.69
CA ARG A 258 -11.85 -11.49 0.52
C ARG A 258 -12.33 -10.24 -0.19
N ASP A 259 -12.94 -10.39 -1.36
CA ASP A 259 -13.30 -9.27 -2.23
C ASP A 259 -14.28 -8.32 -1.56
N GLU A 260 -15.24 -8.84 -0.80
CA GLU A 260 -16.18 -8.05 0.02
C GLU A 260 -15.42 -7.17 1.03
N LEU A 261 -14.54 -7.78 1.83
CA LEU A 261 -13.81 -7.06 2.88
C LEU A 261 -12.72 -6.12 2.32
N MET A 262 -12.10 -6.48 1.19
CA MET A 262 -11.11 -5.61 0.55
C MET A 262 -11.79 -4.41 -0.09
N THR A 263 -12.96 -4.56 -0.71
CA THR A 263 -13.74 -3.44 -1.23
C THR A 263 -14.06 -2.43 -0.13
N ALA A 264 -14.59 -2.88 1.01
CA ALA A 264 -14.86 -2.03 2.15
C ALA A 264 -13.59 -1.32 2.70
N PHE A 265 -12.48 -2.05 2.77
CA PHE A 265 -11.20 -1.51 3.24
C PHE A 265 -10.64 -0.46 2.27
N ASP A 266 -10.62 -0.76 0.98
CA ASP A 266 -10.06 0.09 -0.07
C ASP A 266 -10.85 1.41 -0.14
N SER A 267 -12.18 1.35 -0.17
CA SER A 267 -13.05 2.55 -0.10
C SER A 267 -12.81 3.36 1.17
N SER A 268 -12.62 2.69 2.31
CA SER A 268 -12.33 3.37 3.58
C SER A 268 -11.00 4.12 3.53
N VAL A 269 -9.96 3.48 3.00
CA VAL A 269 -8.62 4.08 2.85
C VAL A 269 -8.69 5.24 1.86
N GLU A 270 -9.37 5.06 0.74
CA GLU A 270 -9.59 6.07 -0.28
C GLU A 270 -10.24 7.33 0.32
N ASN A 271 -11.39 7.17 0.97
CA ASN A 271 -12.15 8.27 1.54
C ASN A 271 -11.38 9.04 2.62
N VAL A 272 -10.60 8.31 3.42
CA VAL A 272 -9.78 8.90 4.48
C VAL A 272 -8.60 9.67 3.90
N ILE A 273 -7.88 9.09 2.93
CA ILE A 273 -6.79 9.76 2.20
C ILE A 273 -7.31 11.00 1.46
N ASN A 274 -8.48 10.87 0.82
CA ASN A 274 -9.16 11.94 0.11
C ASN A 274 -9.35 13.19 0.95
N THR A 275 -9.73 13.01 2.21
CA THR A 275 -10.13 14.13 3.07
C THR A 275 -8.94 14.91 3.63
N ILE A 276 -7.71 14.40 3.49
CA ILE A 276 -6.49 14.99 4.04
C ILE A 276 -5.51 15.47 2.96
N ARG A 277 -5.92 15.55 1.69
CA ARG A 277 -5.00 15.91 0.59
C ARG A 277 -4.47 17.33 0.61
N GLY A 278 -5.17 18.29 1.22
CA GLY A 278 -4.58 19.61 1.51
C GLY A 278 -3.37 19.52 2.47
N ASP A 279 -3.24 18.41 3.20
CA ASP A 279 -2.16 18.11 4.11
C ASP A 279 -1.03 17.23 3.52
N ASP A 280 -1.18 16.76 2.27
CA ASP A 280 -0.40 15.73 1.55
C ASP A 280 0.62 14.93 2.40
N PRO A 281 0.21 13.80 3.02
CA PRO A 281 1.14 12.90 3.73
C PRO A 281 2.17 12.20 2.82
N PHE A 282 2.02 12.33 1.50
CA PHE A 282 2.81 11.66 0.48
C PHE A 282 3.77 12.61 -0.26
N ASP A 283 3.89 13.85 0.22
CA ASP A 283 4.69 14.94 -0.36
C ASP A 283 6.10 14.50 -0.84
N ASP A 284 6.43 14.96 -2.06
CA ASP A 284 7.69 15.04 -2.87
C ASP A 284 8.85 14.05 -2.69
N ARG A 285 8.68 13.01 -1.90
CA ARG A 285 9.71 12.02 -1.60
C ARG A 285 9.58 10.81 -2.51
N LYS A 286 10.71 10.11 -2.70
CA LYS A 286 10.71 8.78 -3.29
C LYS A 286 9.77 7.89 -2.49
N VAL A 287 8.69 7.42 -3.12
CA VAL A 287 7.68 6.59 -2.48
C VAL A 287 8.21 5.16 -2.48
N THR A 288 8.61 4.71 -1.30
CA THR A 288 9.01 3.33 -1.09
C THR A 288 7.88 2.62 -0.39
N ALA A 289 7.44 1.51 -0.95
CA ALA A 289 6.54 0.58 -0.29
C ALA A 289 7.29 -0.69 0.08
N ALA A 290 6.73 -1.45 0.99
CA ALA A 290 7.27 -2.74 1.34
C ALA A 290 6.14 -3.74 1.57
N ILE A 291 6.34 -4.94 1.04
CA ILE A 291 5.42 -6.07 1.15
C ILE A 291 5.96 -7.04 2.17
N ASP A 292 5.14 -7.38 3.17
CA ASP A 292 5.48 -8.30 4.25
C ASP A 292 4.31 -9.24 4.57
N THR A 293 4.63 -10.44 5.06
CA THR A 293 3.60 -11.41 5.49
C THR A 293 3.52 -11.50 7.00
N THR A 294 2.31 -11.38 7.49
CA THR A 294 1.98 -11.21 8.89
C THR A 294 1.13 -12.37 9.42
N PRO A 295 1.64 -13.20 10.37
CA PRO A 295 0.88 -14.34 10.88
C PRO A 295 0.13 -14.07 12.20
N GLU A 296 -1.20 -14.22 12.19
CA GLU A 296 -2.05 -14.31 13.37
C GLU A 296 -2.06 -15.75 13.92
N LYS A 297 -1.52 -15.95 15.12
CA LYS A 297 -1.34 -17.28 15.72
C LYS A 297 -2.67 -18.01 15.93
N PHE A 298 -2.75 -19.23 15.42
CA PHE A 298 -3.82 -20.19 15.67
C PHE A 298 -3.25 -21.43 16.38
N THR A 299 -3.77 -21.74 17.57
CA THR A 299 -3.18 -22.75 18.47
C THR A 299 -3.71 -24.17 18.26
N VAL A 300 -4.85 -24.33 17.58
CA VAL A 300 -5.50 -25.64 17.44
C VAL A 300 -4.63 -26.59 16.61
N PHE A 301 -4.46 -27.82 17.10
CA PHE A 301 -3.72 -28.86 16.41
C PHE A 301 -4.51 -29.44 15.21
N PRO A 302 -3.92 -29.54 14.00
CA PRO A 302 -4.63 -29.94 12.78
C PRO A 302 -4.92 -31.43 12.69
N TRP A 303 -4.11 -32.27 13.33
CA TRP A 303 -4.25 -33.72 13.21
C TRP A 303 -5.25 -34.29 14.21
N LYS A 304 -6.08 -35.23 13.74
CA LYS A 304 -6.80 -36.17 14.60
C LYS A 304 -5.89 -37.34 14.97
N ASP A 305 -5.15 -37.85 13.97
CA ASP A 305 -4.08 -38.83 14.13
C ASP A 305 -2.92 -38.45 13.21
N LYS A 306 -1.83 -37.92 13.78
CA LYS A 306 -0.67 -37.48 13.01
C LYS A 306 0.13 -38.67 12.45
N ALA A 307 0.16 -39.80 13.15
CA ALA A 307 0.93 -40.96 12.72
C ALA A 307 0.28 -41.62 11.49
N ALA A 308 -1.06 -41.62 11.45
CA ALA A 308 -1.83 -42.09 10.30
C ALA A 308 -2.04 -41.04 9.20
N GLY A 309 -1.57 -39.80 9.38
CA GLY A 309 -1.79 -38.71 8.42
C GLY A 309 -3.27 -38.29 8.31
N ILE A 310 -4.06 -38.41 9.38
CA ILE A 310 -5.50 -38.10 9.38
C ILE A 310 -5.71 -36.69 9.97
N PRO A 311 -6.02 -35.67 9.16
CA PRO A 311 -6.34 -34.33 9.64
C PRO A 311 -7.72 -34.30 10.32
N LYS A 312 -8.02 -33.21 11.01
CA LYS A 312 -9.37 -32.94 11.54
C LYS A 312 -10.28 -32.54 10.36
N PRO A 313 -11.49 -33.14 10.24
CA PRO A 313 -12.34 -32.98 9.05
C PRO A 313 -12.81 -31.54 8.77
N ASN A 314 -12.73 -30.64 9.75
CA ASN A 314 -13.09 -29.23 9.61
C ASN A 314 -11.98 -28.30 10.12
N TYR A 315 -10.71 -28.67 9.89
CA TYR A 315 -9.62 -27.74 10.17
C TYR A 315 -9.71 -26.54 9.20
N PRO A 316 -9.49 -25.29 9.66
CA PRO A 316 -9.63 -24.13 8.77
C PRO A 316 -8.58 -24.16 7.65
N ARG A 317 -9.03 -24.07 6.39
CA ARG A 317 -8.15 -24.12 5.21
C ARG A 317 -7.19 -22.93 5.12
N MET A 318 -7.63 -21.74 5.54
CA MET A 318 -6.80 -20.52 5.54
C MET A 318 -5.68 -20.49 6.59
N VAL A 319 -5.59 -21.51 7.45
CA VAL A 319 -4.48 -21.63 8.40
C VAL A 319 -3.28 -22.22 7.70
N SER A 320 -2.14 -21.52 7.78
CA SER A 320 -0.86 -21.93 7.19
C SER A 320 0.22 -22.11 8.25
N GLY A 321 1.24 -22.91 7.93
CA GLY A 321 2.42 -23.11 8.79
C GLY A 321 3.40 -21.95 8.69
N TYR A 322 4.04 -21.55 9.78
CA TYR A 322 5.15 -20.59 9.75
C TYR A 322 6.18 -20.87 10.83
N LYS A 323 7.41 -20.40 10.63
CA LYS A 323 8.47 -20.47 11.65
C LYS A 323 8.55 -19.16 12.39
N LYS A 324 8.68 -19.22 13.73
CA LYS A 324 8.99 -18.05 14.55
C LYS A 324 9.89 -18.46 15.71
N SER A 325 11.06 -17.84 15.78
CA SER A 325 12.09 -18.15 16.81
C SER A 325 12.48 -19.64 16.80
N GLY A 326 12.69 -20.22 15.62
CA GLY A 326 13.05 -21.64 15.45
C GLY A 326 11.89 -22.63 15.61
N GLU A 327 10.73 -22.19 16.12
CA GLU A 327 9.58 -23.06 16.35
C GLU A 327 8.57 -23.01 15.19
N TYR A 328 8.03 -24.18 14.82
CA TYR A 328 6.89 -24.25 13.91
C TYR A 328 5.59 -23.87 14.61
N LYS A 329 4.91 -22.88 14.05
CA LYS A 329 3.62 -22.35 14.48
C LYS A 329 2.63 -22.40 13.33
N ARG A 330 1.39 -22.07 13.62
CA ARG A 330 0.26 -22.08 12.68
C ARG A 330 -0.53 -20.83 12.88
N GLY A 331 -1.15 -20.33 11.81
CA GLY A 331 -1.91 -19.11 11.88
C GLY A 331 -2.53 -18.72 10.56
N TYR A 332 -3.47 -17.80 10.63
CA TYR A 332 -3.91 -17.04 9.46
C TYR A 332 -2.78 -16.09 9.08
N LYS A 333 -2.51 -15.97 7.80
CA LYS A 333 -1.45 -15.11 7.26
C LYS A 333 -2.09 -14.04 6.41
N TYR A 334 -1.58 -12.82 6.52
CA TYR A 334 -2.03 -11.67 5.76
C TYR A 334 -0.79 -10.96 5.22
N ALA A 335 -0.75 -10.72 3.92
CA ALA A 335 0.25 -9.87 3.30
C ALA A 335 -0.28 -8.44 3.28
N THR A 336 0.61 -7.48 3.50
CA THR A 336 0.27 -6.06 3.40
C THR A 336 1.33 -5.34 2.62
N ILE A 337 0.91 -4.39 1.78
CA ILE A 337 1.80 -3.39 1.19
C ILE A 337 1.69 -2.11 2.01
N THR A 338 2.83 -1.60 2.46
CA THR A 338 2.89 -0.46 3.38
C THR A 338 3.93 0.54 2.92
N LEU A 339 3.61 1.83 3.01
CA LEU A 339 4.58 2.90 2.82
C LEU A 339 5.70 2.83 3.87
N VAL A 340 6.94 2.94 3.44
CA VAL A 340 8.13 2.91 4.30
C VAL A 340 9.11 4.01 3.90
N GLY A 341 10.25 4.06 4.58
CA GLY A 341 11.26 5.08 4.31
C GLY A 341 10.91 6.38 5.00
N ASP A 342 10.87 7.48 4.25
CA ASP A 342 10.66 8.82 4.84
C ASP A 342 9.17 9.20 4.93
N LEU A 343 8.28 8.30 4.55
CA LEU A 343 6.82 8.48 4.59
C LEU A 343 6.21 8.03 5.91
N VAL A 344 4.96 8.45 6.15
CA VAL A 344 4.15 7.89 7.23
C VAL A 344 3.91 6.41 6.93
N PRO A 345 4.23 5.47 7.85
CA PRO A 345 3.96 4.06 7.63
C PRO A 345 2.47 3.78 7.61
N ILE A 346 1.90 3.67 6.41
CA ILE A 346 0.47 3.46 6.17
C ILE A 346 0.33 2.19 5.30
N PRO A 347 -0.39 1.17 5.77
CA PRO A 347 -0.85 0.06 4.92
C PRO A 347 -1.80 0.60 3.85
N LEU A 348 -1.48 0.32 2.58
CA LEU A 348 -2.31 0.73 1.44
C LEU A 348 -3.21 -0.40 0.94
N ALA A 349 -2.79 -1.66 1.07
CA ALA A 349 -3.62 -2.81 0.71
C ALA A 349 -3.30 -4.03 1.58
N ILE A 350 -4.26 -4.95 1.64
CA ILE A 350 -4.20 -6.20 2.42
C ILE A 350 -4.54 -7.36 1.48
N GLU A 351 -3.87 -8.49 1.65
CA GLU A 351 -4.21 -9.73 0.95
C GLU A 351 -4.12 -10.92 1.91
N PRO A 352 -5.16 -11.77 2.05
CA PRO A 352 -5.05 -13.01 2.79
C PRO A 352 -4.10 -13.98 2.06
N VAL A 353 -3.28 -14.71 2.82
CA VAL A 353 -2.34 -15.69 2.25
C VAL A 353 -2.84 -17.11 2.50
N LYS A 354 -3.07 -17.85 1.41
CA LYS A 354 -3.33 -19.30 1.43
C LYS A 354 -2.13 -20.05 0.88
N GLU A 355 -1.49 -20.86 1.71
CA GLU A 355 -0.43 -21.78 1.29
C GLU A 355 -0.95 -23.22 1.28
N ASN A 356 -0.28 -24.10 0.55
CA ASN A 356 -0.52 -25.54 0.63
C ASN A 356 0.11 -26.07 1.92
N SER A 357 -0.75 -26.46 2.87
CA SER A 357 -0.31 -26.99 4.16
C SER A 357 -0.29 -28.52 4.15
N ASN A 358 0.69 -29.12 4.82
CA ASN A 358 0.84 -30.58 4.88
C ASN A 358 -0.27 -31.35 5.61
N TRP A 359 -1.33 -30.67 6.06
CA TRP A 359 -2.55 -31.26 6.64
C TRP A 359 -3.76 -31.13 5.71
N GLU A 360 -3.55 -30.61 4.49
CA GLU A 360 -4.52 -30.57 3.40
C GLU A 360 -4.15 -31.62 2.35
N GLU A 361 -5.00 -31.74 1.33
CA GLU A 361 -4.78 -32.59 0.17
C GLU A 361 -3.56 -32.12 -0.66
N ASP A 362 -2.88 -33.03 -1.36
CA ASP A 362 -1.65 -32.68 -2.12
C ASP A 362 -1.90 -31.63 -3.22
N ASP A 363 -3.09 -31.63 -3.80
CA ASP A 363 -3.57 -30.69 -4.81
C ASP A 363 -4.38 -29.52 -4.22
N ALA A 364 -4.32 -29.32 -2.90
CA ALA A 364 -5.02 -28.22 -2.25
C ALA A 364 -4.60 -26.87 -2.84
N PRO A 365 -5.59 -26.00 -3.13
CA PRO A 365 -5.33 -24.70 -3.74
C PRO A 365 -4.48 -23.81 -2.81
N SER A 366 -3.65 -22.99 -3.44
CA SER A 366 -2.83 -21.97 -2.79
C SER A 366 -2.75 -20.74 -3.67
N TYR A 367 -2.62 -19.57 -3.06
CA TYR A 367 -2.40 -18.35 -3.81
C TYR A 367 -0.95 -18.28 -4.28
N SER A 368 -0.78 -17.96 -5.57
CA SER A 368 0.54 -17.59 -6.07
C SER A 368 1.03 -16.34 -5.36
N LYS A 369 2.30 -16.32 -4.97
CA LYS A 369 2.91 -15.10 -4.43
C LYS A 369 2.94 -13.98 -5.47
N ALA A 370 3.07 -14.32 -6.75
CA ALA A 370 3.05 -13.34 -7.83
C ALA A 370 1.67 -12.68 -7.92
N GLU A 371 0.59 -13.47 -8.04
CA GLU A 371 -0.79 -12.95 -8.09
C GLU A 371 -1.16 -12.14 -6.84
N LEU A 372 -0.68 -12.58 -5.67
CA LEU A 372 -0.86 -11.82 -4.43
C LEU A 372 -0.15 -10.45 -4.48
N VAL A 373 1.07 -10.41 -5.01
CA VAL A 373 1.83 -9.16 -5.15
C VAL A 373 1.21 -8.27 -6.22
N GLU A 374 0.73 -8.82 -7.33
CA GLU A 374 -0.02 -8.11 -8.37
C GLU A 374 -1.22 -7.40 -7.75
N ARG A 375 -2.10 -8.12 -7.04
CA ARG A 375 -3.27 -7.50 -6.37
C ARG A 375 -2.88 -6.43 -5.35
N LEU A 376 -1.86 -6.67 -4.52
CA LEU A 376 -1.38 -5.65 -3.58
C LEU A 376 -0.89 -4.39 -4.29
N LEU A 377 -0.16 -4.54 -5.39
CA LEU A 377 0.37 -3.41 -6.16
C LEU A 377 -0.76 -2.65 -6.87
N ASP A 378 -1.68 -3.36 -7.51
CA ASP A 378 -2.81 -2.77 -8.23
C ASP A 378 -3.63 -1.89 -7.28
N LYS A 379 -3.92 -2.38 -6.08
CA LYS A 379 -4.62 -1.61 -5.05
C LYS A 379 -3.80 -0.44 -4.53
N ALA A 380 -2.52 -0.64 -4.23
CA ALA A 380 -1.71 0.44 -3.67
C ALA A 380 -1.43 1.57 -4.65
N LEU A 381 -1.28 1.25 -5.94
CA LEU A 381 -1.00 2.20 -7.01
C LEU A 381 -2.22 3.08 -7.36
N GLN A 382 -3.43 2.65 -6.99
CA GLN A 382 -4.61 3.52 -7.02
C GLN A 382 -4.46 4.70 -6.05
N PHE A 383 -3.80 4.49 -4.90
CA PHE A 383 -3.70 5.49 -3.84
C PHE A 383 -2.43 6.32 -3.86
N VAL A 384 -1.31 5.79 -4.36
CA VAL A 384 -0.02 6.49 -4.39
C VAL A 384 0.85 6.00 -5.55
N ASP A 385 1.52 6.92 -6.25
CA ASP A 385 2.61 6.62 -7.19
C ASP A 385 3.83 6.02 -6.45
N ILE A 386 3.99 4.69 -6.48
CA ILE A 386 5.11 3.97 -5.83
C ILE A 386 6.35 3.95 -6.74
N ASP A 387 7.54 4.20 -6.21
CA ASP A 387 8.81 4.16 -6.97
C ASP A 387 9.59 2.85 -6.76
N GLU A 388 9.57 2.32 -5.54
CA GLU A 388 10.37 1.17 -5.12
C GLU A 388 9.58 0.27 -4.16
N VAL A 389 9.66 -1.04 -4.35
CA VAL A 389 9.00 -2.05 -3.51
C VAL A 389 10.04 -2.95 -2.84
N MET A 390 10.03 -2.98 -1.51
CA MET A 390 10.92 -3.85 -0.73
C MET A 390 10.23 -5.15 -0.32
N PHE A 391 10.95 -6.27 -0.39
CA PHE A 391 10.44 -7.60 -0.05
C PHE A 391 11.25 -8.28 1.05
N ASP A 392 10.65 -9.18 1.83
CA ASP A 392 11.43 -10.09 2.67
C ASP A 392 11.96 -11.27 1.84
N ARG A 393 12.73 -12.14 2.49
CA ARG A 393 13.25 -13.38 1.89
C ARG A 393 12.11 -14.34 1.47
N GLY A 394 10.92 -14.19 2.04
CA GLY A 394 9.75 -15.02 1.75
C GLY A 394 9.20 -14.77 0.34
N PHE A 395 9.43 -13.61 -0.25
CA PHE A 395 8.91 -13.25 -1.58
C PHE A 395 9.90 -13.46 -2.75
N TYR A 396 11.09 -14.00 -2.48
CA TYR A 396 12.09 -14.28 -3.52
C TYR A 396 11.56 -15.30 -4.54
N SER A 397 11.12 -14.82 -5.71
CA SER A 397 10.66 -15.63 -6.84
C SER A 397 10.59 -14.81 -8.13
N ASN A 398 10.84 -15.46 -9.27
CA ASN A 398 10.80 -14.78 -10.58
C ASN A 398 9.45 -14.13 -10.88
N GLY A 399 8.34 -14.81 -10.55
CA GLY A 399 7.00 -14.28 -10.79
C GLY A 399 6.71 -13.01 -9.99
N VAL A 400 7.15 -12.93 -8.74
CA VAL A 400 7.02 -11.71 -7.93
C VAL A 400 7.82 -10.55 -8.53
N TYR A 401 9.06 -10.80 -8.96
CA TYR A 401 9.88 -9.75 -9.56
C TYR A 401 9.37 -9.31 -10.94
N ALA A 402 8.81 -10.22 -11.71
CA ALA A 402 8.14 -9.88 -12.96
C ALA A 402 6.91 -8.99 -12.71
N ALA A 403 6.06 -9.32 -11.73
CA ALA A 403 4.90 -8.49 -11.37
C ALA A 403 5.27 -7.04 -11.03
N VAL A 404 6.41 -6.83 -10.39
CA VAL A 404 6.93 -5.48 -10.08
C VAL A 404 7.51 -4.81 -11.32
N ALA A 405 8.33 -5.53 -12.09
CA ALA A 405 8.98 -5.02 -13.30
C ALA A 405 7.97 -4.64 -14.40
N ASP A 406 6.88 -5.39 -14.56
CA ASP A 406 5.81 -5.12 -15.52
C ASP A 406 5.14 -3.77 -15.29
N ARG A 407 5.02 -3.37 -14.01
CA ARG A 407 4.49 -2.07 -13.58
C ARG A 407 5.54 -0.95 -13.63
N GLY A 408 6.75 -1.23 -14.12
CA GLY A 408 7.85 -0.27 -14.20
C GLY A 408 8.45 0.12 -12.85
N LEU A 409 8.18 -0.65 -11.80
CA LEU A 409 8.63 -0.35 -10.45
C LEU A 409 10.02 -0.94 -10.18
N THR A 410 10.79 -0.29 -9.31
CA THR A 410 12.03 -0.89 -8.80
C THR A 410 11.74 -1.82 -7.63
N TYR A 411 12.49 -2.91 -7.47
CA TYR A 411 12.44 -3.74 -6.26
C TYR A 411 13.78 -3.82 -5.55
N LEU A 412 13.71 -4.10 -4.25
CA LEU A 412 14.88 -4.47 -3.44
C LEU A 412 14.49 -5.63 -2.52
N SER A 413 15.19 -6.76 -2.64
CA SER A 413 14.86 -7.97 -1.90
C SER A 413 16.12 -8.71 -1.44
N PRO A 414 16.15 -9.25 -0.22
CA PRO A 414 17.24 -10.12 0.22
C PRO A 414 17.11 -11.51 -0.40
N VAL A 415 18.24 -12.07 -0.84
CA VAL A 415 18.31 -13.42 -1.39
C VAL A 415 18.33 -14.43 -0.24
N PRO A 416 17.44 -15.44 -0.18
CA PRO A 416 17.34 -16.36 0.95
C PRO A 416 18.57 -17.26 1.14
N LYS A 417 19.09 -17.76 0.02
CA LYS A 417 20.33 -18.53 -0.11
C LYS A 417 20.91 -18.16 -1.46
N TYR A 418 22.12 -17.61 -1.47
CA TYR A 418 22.88 -17.53 -2.71
C TYR A 418 23.51 -18.91 -2.94
N GLU A 419 23.46 -19.42 -4.17
CA GLU A 419 24.45 -20.41 -4.58
C GLU A 419 25.81 -19.72 -4.43
N ASP A 420 26.82 -20.40 -3.90
CA ASP A 420 28.16 -19.83 -3.75
C ASP A 420 28.60 -19.24 -5.10
N ASP A 421 28.39 -17.95 -5.30
CA ASP A 421 28.81 -17.19 -6.48
C ASP A 421 30.31 -16.99 -6.34
N TYR A 422 31.04 -18.11 -6.47
CA TYR A 422 32.44 -18.26 -6.15
C TYR A 422 33.28 -17.19 -6.84
N GLU A 423 32.91 -16.78 -8.05
CA GLU A 423 33.65 -15.76 -8.80
C GLU A 423 33.51 -14.38 -8.16
N VAL A 424 32.30 -13.91 -7.87
CA VAL A 424 32.08 -12.58 -7.25
C VAL A 424 32.68 -12.53 -5.86
N ILE A 425 32.47 -13.58 -5.05
CA ILE A 425 33.03 -13.66 -3.69
C ILE A 425 34.56 -13.67 -3.73
N LYS A 426 35.15 -14.46 -4.65
CA LYS A 426 36.61 -14.51 -4.81
C LYS A 426 37.18 -13.17 -5.29
N ASP A 427 36.47 -12.46 -6.16
CA ASP A 427 36.89 -11.15 -6.65
C ASP A 427 36.92 -10.14 -5.49
N ILE A 428 35.87 -10.10 -4.66
CA ILE A 428 35.85 -9.29 -3.42
C ILE A 428 37.03 -9.68 -2.51
N GLU A 429 37.22 -10.96 -2.23
CA GLU A 429 38.28 -11.43 -1.32
C GLU A 429 39.70 -11.19 -1.83
N SER A 430 39.88 -11.14 -3.15
CA SER A 430 41.16 -10.89 -3.79
C SER A 430 41.50 -9.39 -3.91
N HIS A 431 40.49 -8.52 -3.76
CA HIS A 431 40.67 -7.09 -3.84
C HIS A 431 41.20 -6.54 -2.50
N PRO A 432 42.23 -5.68 -2.49
CA PRO A 432 42.88 -5.25 -1.24
C PRO A 432 41.99 -4.38 -0.33
N GLU A 433 40.98 -3.70 -0.90
CA GLU A 433 40.15 -2.72 -0.19
C GLU A 433 38.63 -2.95 -0.35
N ALA A 434 38.19 -3.90 -1.18
CA ALA A 434 36.75 -4.10 -1.39
C ALA A 434 36.18 -5.08 -0.36
N ASP A 435 35.08 -4.70 0.28
CA ASP A 435 34.31 -5.55 1.19
C ASP A 435 32.89 -5.84 0.68
N ALA A 436 32.50 -5.20 -0.42
CA ALA A 436 31.25 -5.41 -1.14
C ALA A 436 31.53 -5.66 -2.63
N GLY A 437 30.54 -6.22 -3.34
CA GLY A 437 30.64 -6.44 -4.78
C GLY A 437 29.26 -6.51 -5.42
N VAL A 438 29.24 -6.36 -6.74
CA VAL A 438 28.02 -6.38 -7.55
C VAL A 438 28.18 -7.37 -8.70
N LYS A 439 27.12 -8.11 -8.98
CA LYS A 439 27.01 -8.98 -10.14
C LYS A 439 25.91 -8.42 -11.04
N HIS A 440 26.37 -7.90 -12.17
CA HIS A 440 25.54 -7.24 -13.17
C HIS A 440 24.75 -8.23 -14.03
N ASP A 441 23.66 -7.72 -14.61
CA ASP A 441 22.88 -8.36 -15.68
C ASP A 441 22.38 -9.78 -15.39
N VAL A 442 21.99 -10.08 -14.14
CA VAL A 442 21.48 -11.40 -13.77
C VAL A 442 20.09 -11.61 -14.36
N PRO A 443 19.87 -12.61 -15.25
CA PRO A 443 18.60 -12.75 -15.94
C PRO A 443 17.54 -13.38 -15.05
N PHE A 444 16.37 -12.73 -14.98
CA PHE A 444 15.14 -13.31 -14.42
C PHE A 444 14.22 -13.76 -15.54
N GLY A 445 13.79 -15.02 -15.49
CA GLY A 445 12.95 -15.62 -16.53
C GLY A 445 11.48 -15.76 -16.14
N ARG A 446 10.58 -15.57 -17.12
CA ARG A 446 9.14 -15.86 -17.05
C ARG A 446 8.77 -16.64 -18.32
N ASP A 447 7.95 -17.68 -18.18
CA ASP A 447 7.48 -18.52 -19.29
C ASP A 447 8.59 -19.10 -20.21
N GLY A 448 9.79 -19.31 -19.65
CA GLY A 448 10.93 -19.88 -20.37
C GLY A 448 11.78 -18.86 -21.14
N GLU A 449 11.43 -17.57 -21.09
CA GLU A 449 12.19 -16.48 -21.70
C GLU A 449 12.78 -15.54 -20.63
N VAL A 450 13.84 -14.80 -20.99
CA VAL A 450 14.38 -13.75 -20.13
C VAL A 450 13.39 -12.58 -20.13
N HIS A 451 12.88 -12.25 -18.96
CA HIS A 451 11.91 -11.17 -18.77
C HIS A 451 12.61 -9.83 -18.55
N HIS A 452 13.56 -9.80 -17.61
CA HIS A 452 14.37 -8.63 -17.27
C HIS A 452 15.69 -9.08 -16.63
N THR A 453 16.64 -8.17 -16.49
CA THR A 453 17.89 -8.38 -15.75
C THR A 453 17.83 -7.68 -14.39
N ALA A 454 18.70 -8.12 -13.48
CA ALA A 454 18.81 -7.56 -12.15
C ALA A 454 20.27 -7.52 -11.67
N GLU A 455 20.51 -6.65 -10.72
CA GLU A 455 21.77 -6.45 -10.02
C GLU A 455 21.76 -7.24 -8.71
N PHE A 456 22.79 -8.07 -8.50
CA PHE A 456 22.99 -8.80 -7.26
C PHE A 456 24.08 -8.12 -6.44
N LEU A 457 23.72 -7.61 -5.28
CA LEU A 457 24.57 -6.80 -4.40
C LEU A 457 25.03 -7.65 -3.21
N TYR A 458 26.34 -7.84 -3.07
CA TYR A 458 26.99 -8.59 -2.00
C TYR A 458 27.56 -7.60 -1.00
N VAL A 459 27.09 -7.66 0.24
CA VAL A 459 27.57 -6.80 1.34
C VAL A 459 28.02 -7.66 2.52
N PRO A 460 28.98 -7.19 3.33
CA PRO A 460 29.40 -7.91 4.54
C PRO A 460 28.21 -8.25 5.44
N SER A 461 28.09 -9.51 5.86
CA SER A 461 27.06 -9.87 6.84
C SER A 461 27.39 -9.24 8.20
N SER A 462 26.46 -8.46 8.76
CA SER A 462 26.57 -7.93 10.13
C SER A 462 26.09 -8.90 11.21
N SER A 463 25.61 -10.09 10.82
CA SER A 463 25.11 -11.12 11.72
C SER A 463 25.92 -12.41 11.62
N ASP A 464 26.36 -12.94 12.77
CA ASP A 464 27.03 -14.24 12.90
C ASP A 464 26.15 -15.44 12.50
N ASP A 465 24.85 -15.21 12.27
CA ASP A 465 23.82 -16.22 11.95
C ASP A 465 23.49 -16.33 10.44
N ALA A 466 24.18 -15.61 9.56
CA ALA A 466 24.03 -15.80 8.11
C ALA A 466 24.79 -17.06 7.67
N ASP A 467 24.18 -17.90 6.82
CA ASP A 467 24.79 -19.12 6.25
C ASP A 467 26.03 -18.84 5.36
N GLY A 468 26.64 -17.64 5.42
CA GLY A 468 27.85 -17.25 4.70
C GLY A 468 28.38 -15.86 5.09
N LYS A 469 29.54 -15.49 4.54
CA LYS A 469 30.28 -14.25 4.86
C LYS A 469 29.58 -12.96 4.39
N TYR A 470 28.70 -13.08 3.40
CA TYR A 470 27.99 -11.96 2.77
C TYR A 470 26.47 -12.11 2.90
N ALA A 471 25.78 -10.97 3.03
CA ALA A 471 24.35 -10.86 2.73
C ALA A 471 24.18 -10.40 1.28
N VAL A 472 23.24 -11.01 0.57
CA VAL A 472 23.00 -10.73 -0.86
C VAL A 472 21.63 -10.10 -1.03
N PHE A 473 21.57 -9.02 -1.80
CA PHE A 473 20.35 -8.33 -2.21
C PHE A 473 20.20 -8.38 -3.72
N VAL A 474 18.97 -8.30 -4.21
CA VAL A 474 18.66 -8.22 -5.64
C VAL A 474 17.79 -6.99 -5.91
N THR A 475 18.08 -6.30 -7.02
CA THR A 475 17.33 -5.14 -7.49
C THR A 475 17.31 -5.08 -9.02
N ASN A 476 16.17 -4.70 -9.63
CA ASN A 476 16.05 -4.50 -11.09
C ASN A 476 16.42 -3.07 -11.54
N ARG A 477 17.31 -2.40 -10.81
CA ARG A 477 17.89 -1.15 -11.31
C ARG A 477 18.71 -1.45 -12.54
N ASP A 478 18.69 -0.54 -13.52
CA ASP A 478 19.44 -0.67 -14.77
C ASP A 478 20.94 -0.89 -14.52
N HIS A 479 21.48 -0.23 -13.49
CA HIS A 479 22.86 -0.40 -13.05
C HIS A 479 23.02 0.02 -11.58
N VAL A 480 23.99 -0.58 -10.89
CA VAL A 480 24.42 -0.17 -9.55
C VAL A 480 25.94 -0.17 -9.50
N GLU A 481 26.53 1.02 -9.30
CA GLU A 481 27.98 1.13 -9.17
C GLU A 481 28.46 0.61 -7.80
N PRO A 482 29.72 0.13 -7.67
CA PRO A 482 30.24 -0.41 -6.42
C PRO A 482 30.12 0.52 -5.20
N ASP A 483 30.25 1.83 -5.38
CA ASP A 483 30.12 2.84 -4.32
C ASP A 483 28.66 3.12 -3.93
N GLU A 484 27.69 2.75 -4.77
CA GLU A 484 26.26 2.86 -4.47
C GLU A 484 25.71 1.68 -3.67
N ILE A 485 26.42 0.53 -3.65
CA ILE A 485 25.96 -0.71 -3.02
C ILE A 485 25.53 -0.46 -1.57
N GLU A 486 26.38 0.22 -0.79
CA GLU A 486 26.10 0.49 0.62
C GLU A 486 24.84 1.34 0.77
N ALA A 487 24.69 2.39 -0.05
CA ALA A 487 23.51 3.25 -0.02
C ALA A 487 22.23 2.49 -0.42
N VAL A 488 22.31 1.58 -1.39
CA VAL A 488 21.19 0.73 -1.81
C VAL A 488 20.78 -0.23 -0.71
N CYS A 489 21.74 -0.97 -0.16
CA CYS A 489 21.48 -1.95 0.91
C CYS A 489 21.05 -1.27 2.22
N ASN A 490 21.63 -0.12 2.58
CA ASN A 490 21.25 0.62 3.79
C ASN A 490 19.79 1.09 3.74
N ARG A 491 19.23 1.39 2.56
CA ARG A 491 17.79 1.70 2.43
C ARG A 491 16.90 0.53 2.85
N TYR A 492 17.34 -0.72 2.65
CA TYR A 492 16.59 -1.89 3.10
C TYR A 492 16.35 -1.92 4.61
N SER A 493 17.28 -1.37 5.41
CA SER A 493 17.09 -1.27 6.87
C SER A 493 15.85 -0.46 7.27
N ARG A 494 15.41 0.48 6.42
CA ARG A 494 14.21 1.29 6.65
C ARG A 494 12.91 0.46 6.54
N ARG A 495 12.95 -0.75 5.97
CA ARG A 495 11.86 -1.74 6.03
C ARG A 495 11.53 -2.15 7.48
N TRP A 496 12.47 -1.99 8.42
CA TRP A 496 12.28 -2.35 9.83
C TRP A 496 11.06 -1.67 10.48
N ASP A 497 10.61 -0.53 9.94
CA ASP A 497 9.39 0.14 10.38
C ASP A 497 8.14 -0.77 10.28
N ILE A 498 8.12 -1.74 9.37
CA ILE A 498 7.02 -2.71 9.24
C ILE A 498 6.95 -3.63 10.47
N GLU A 499 8.10 -4.06 11.04
CA GLU A 499 8.06 -4.89 12.23
C GLU A 499 7.41 -4.16 13.41
N ASN A 500 7.72 -2.87 13.54
CA ASN A 500 7.15 -2.00 14.56
C ASN A 500 5.68 -1.67 14.28
N GLN A 501 5.32 -1.48 13.02
CA GLN A 501 3.95 -1.36 12.56
C GLN A 501 3.16 -2.62 12.94
N TYR A 502 3.62 -3.81 12.59
CA TYR A 502 2.88 -5.03 12.90
C TYR A 502 2.72 -5.25 14.41
N LYS A 503 3.77 -4.97 15.20
CA LYS A 503 3.66 -4.97 16.67
C LYS A 503 2.58 -4.00 17.17
N SER A 504 2.28 -2.94 16.42
CA SER A 504 1.24 -1.97 16.73
C SER A 504 -0.13 -2.40 16.19
N ILE A 505 -0.23 -2.92 14.97
CA ILE A 505 -1.47 -3.53 14.41
C ILE A 505 -1.97 -4.63 15.34
N LYS A 506 -1.08 -5.45 15.90
CA LYS A 506 -1.44 -6.46 16.91
C LYS A 506 -2.12 -5.90 18.15
N LYS A 507 -1.83 -4.66 18.54
CA LYS A 507 -2.51 -4.00 19.66
C LYS A 507 -3.95 -3.62 19.30
N PHE A 508 -4.27 -3.57 18.01
CA PHE A 508 -5.61 -3.35 17.49
C PHE A 508 -6.31 -4.65 17.12
N LEU A 509 -5.68 -5.82 17.30
CA LEU A 509 -6.30 -7.09 16.94
C LEU A 509 -7.07 -7.65 18.16
N PRO A 510 -8.39 -7.85 18.06
CA PRO A 510 -9.17 -8.39 19.17
C PRO A 510 -8.84 -9.86 19.41
N ARG A 511 -8.93 -10.31 20.67
CA ARG A 511 -8.84 -11.74 20.99
C ARG A 511 -10.06 -12.44 20.43
N THR A 512 -9.85 -13.52 19.69
CA THR A 512 -10.95 -14.35 19.18
C THR A 512 -10.61 -15.83 19.17
N SER A 513 -11.57 -16.64 19.61
CA SER A 513 -11.57 -18.10 19.49
C SER A 513 -12.25 -18.60 18.21
N SER A 514 -12.88 -17.70 17.45
CA SER A 514 -13.60 -18.06 16.21
C SER A 514 -12.66 -18.74 15.21
N THR A 515 -13.13 -19.80 14.57
CA THR A 515 -12.44 -20.44 13.44
C THR A 515 -13.03 -19.99 12.10
N ASP A 516 -14.07 -19.16 12.11
CA ASP A 516 -14.70 -18.63 10.89
C ASP A 516 -13.76 -17.62 10.23
N TYR A 517 -13.44 -17.86 8.96
CA TYR A 517 -12.51 -17.04 8.19
C TYR A 517 -12.99 -15.59 8.06
N ARG A 518 -14.31 -15.36 7.92
CA ARG A 518 -14.89 -14.02 7.83
C ARG A 518 -14.55 -13.18 9.05
N VAL A 519 -14.73 -13.77 10.23
CA VAL A 519 -14.41 -13.09 11.50
C VAL A 519 -12.91 -12.84 11.63
N ARG A 520 -12.06 -13.77 11.19
CA ARG A 520 -10.59 -13.63 11.26
C ARG A 520 -10.10 -12.51 10.34
N LEU A 521 -10.51 -12.54 9.06
CA LEU A 521 -10.14 -11.54 8.09
C LEU A 521 -10.72 -10.17 8.47
N CYS A 522 -12.01 -10.07 8.81
CA CYS A 522 -12.65 -8.82 9.21
C CYS A 522 -11.94 -8.18 10.41
N ASN A 523 -11.57 -8.96 11.44
CA ASN A 523 -10.79 -8.44 12.57
C ASN A 523 -9.44 -7.88 12.13
N PHE A 524 -8.73 -8.56 11.21
CA PHE A 524 -7.44 -8.06 10.72
C PHE A 524 -7.60 -6.79 9.88
N VAL A 525 -8.63 -6.73 9.03
CA VAL A 525 -8.98 -5.56 8.21
C VAL A 525 -9.29 -4.36 9.09
N LEU A 526 -10.20 -4.50 10.07
CA LEU A 526 -10.55 -3.42 10.98
C LEU A 526 -9.37 -3.00 11.86
N ALA A 527 -8.54 -3.94 12.34
CA ALA A 527 -7.32 -3.62 13.08
C ALA A 527 -6.33 -2.79 12.23
N THR A 528 -6.23 -3.11 10.95
CA THR A 528 -5.39 -2.38 9.99
C THR A 528 -5.98 -1.00 9.68
N LEU A 529 -7.30 -0.88 9.53
CA LEU A 529 -7.99 0.40 9.34
C LEU A 529 -7.81 1.32 10.56
N PHE A 530 -7.96 0.80 11.79
CA PHE A 530 -7.69 1.59 13.00
C PHE A 530 -6.22 2.03 13.09
N TYR A 531 -5.29 1.20 12.59
CA TYR A 531 -3.89 1.58 12.47
C TYR A 531 -3.71 2.73 11.46
N VAL A 532 -4.32 2.65 10.28
CA VAL A 532 -4.29 3.73 9.27
C VAL A 532 -4.79 5.04 9.87
N LEU A 533 -5.98 5.03 10.49
CA LEU A 533 -6.57 6.20 11.14
C LEU A 533 -5.68 6.78 12.24
N TRP A 534 -5.03 5.93 13.03
CA TRP A 534 -4.09 6.34 14.06
C TRP A 534 -2.86 7.03 13.47
N ARG A 535 -2.25 6.45 12.43
CA ARG A 535 -1.06 7.01 11.78
C ARG A 535 -1.35 8.33 11.08
N LEU A 536 -2.53 8.46 10.50
CA LEU A 536 -2.98 9.71 9.90
C LEU A 536 -3.25 10.79 10.95
N THR A 537 -3.86 10.42 12.08
CA THR A 537 -4.02 11.35 13.21
C THR A 537 -2.66 11.84 13.71
N ASP A 538 -1.71 10.92 13.90
CA ASP A 538 -0.35 11.23 14.30
C ASP A 538 0.35 12.16 13.30
N TYR A 539 0.17 11.89 12.01
CA TYR A 539 0.69 12.73 10.94
C TYR A 539 0.15 14.17 11.01
N LEU A 540 -1.17 14.34 11.08
CA LEU A 540 -1.81 15.66 11.13
C LEU A 540 -1.37 16.47 12.37
N ILE A 541 -1.19 15.80 13.51
CA ILE A 541 -0.70 16.46 14.73
C ILE A 541 0.76 16.91 14.55
N LYS A 542 1.61 16.04 13.99
CA LYS A 542 3.03 16.33 13.77
C LYS A 542 3.26 17.43 12.75
N ARG A 543 2.56 17.40 11.61
CA ARG A 543 2.60 18.45 10.59
C ARG A 543 2.30 19.80 11.22
N GLY A 544 1.23 19.85 12.00
CA GLY A 544 0.83 21.01 12.79
C GLY A 544 1.87 21.59 13.73
N LYS A 545 2.59 20.70 14.41
CA LYS A 545 3.62 21.06 15.38
C LYS A 545 5.01 21.25 14.76
N GLY A 546 5.16 21.06 13.45
CA GLY A 546 6.46 21.03 12.78
C GLY A 546 7.39 19.90 13.26
N VAL A 547 6.82 18.80 13.77
CA VAL A 547 7.56 17.64 14.26
C VAL A 547 7.87 16.70 13.09
N GLU A 548 9.09 16.16 13.05
CA GLU A 548 9.46 15.19 12.02
C GLU A 548 8.55 13.96 12.03
N ILE A 549 8.10 13.53 10.86
CA ILE A 549 7.18 12.38 10.67
C ILE A 549 7.70 11.12 11.39
N ARG A 550 9.01 10.89 11.33
CA ARG A 550 9.70 9.72 11.91
C ARG A 550 9.86 9.76 13.43
N SER A 551 9.55 10.88 14.07
CA SER A 551 9.53 10.95 15.54
C SER A 551 8.54 9.94 16.12
N PRO A 552 8.70 9.51 17.39
CA PRO A 552 7.68 8.70 18.05
C PRO A 552 6.28 9.32 17.94
N PRO A 553 5.21 8.51 17.92
CA PRO A 553 3.86 9.04 17.79
C PRO A 553 3.48 9.98 18.94
N GLU A 554 2.85 11.10 18.63
CA GLU A 554 2.38 12.11 19.59
C GLU A 554 1.24 11.56 20.46
N ILE A 555 0.42 10.69 19.86
CA ILE A 555 -0.62 9.93 20.56
C ILE A 555 -0.27 8.44 20.45
N THR A 556 -0.25 7.74 21.59
CA THR A 556 -0.04 6.29 21.56
C THR A 556 -1.23 5.58 20.92
N ALA A 557 -0.98 4.48 20.21
CA ALA A 557 -2.00 3.61 19.64
C ALA A 557 -3.17 3.30 20.61
N LYS A 558 -2.83 2.98 21.88
CA LYS A 558 -3.82 2.66 22.91
C LYS A 558 -4.65 3.88 23.31
N THR A 559 -4.04 5.05 23.43
CA THR A 559 -4.75 6.30 23.70
C THR A 559 -5.70 6.64 22.55
N PHE A 560 -5.23 6.49 21.31
CA PHE A 560 -6.01 6.77 20.12
C PHE A 560 -7.29 5.92 20.06
N VAL A 561 -7.18 4.59 20.17
CA VAL A 561 -8.36 3.72 20.04
C VAL A 561 -9.30 3.82 21.23
N ARG A 562 -8.76 4.07 22.44
CA ARG A 562 -9.62 4.39 23.59
C ARG A 562 -10.43 5.67 23.35
N ALA A 563 -9.76 6.72 22.88
CA ALA A 563 -10.43 7.98 22.57
C ALA A 563 -11.41 7.85 21.39
N LEU A 564 -11.08 7.04 20.37
CA LEU A 564 -11.99 6.69 19.28
C LEU A 564 -13.25 6.01 19.83
N GLY A 565 -13.10 4.94 20.61
CA GLY A 565 -14.23 4.21 21.21
C GLY A 565 -15.08 5.06 22.18
N GLU A 566 -14.47 5.97 22.95
CA GLU A 566 -15.19 6.92 23.83
C GLU A 566 -15.89 8.04 23.04
N PHE A 567 -15.23 8.59 22.02
CA PHE A 567 -15.78 9.65 21.15
C PHE A 567 -17.02 9.15 20.41
N LEU A 568 -17.03 7.90 20.00
CA LEU A 568 -18.14 7.32 19.25
C LEU A 568 -19.36 7.01 20.14
N ARG A 569 -19.19 6.76 21.45
CA ARG A 569 -20.31 6.61 22.41
C ARG A 569 -21.06 7.91 22.73
N THR A 570 -20.43 9.07 22.58
CA THR A 570 -20.87 10.34 23.20
C THR A 570 -21.70 11.25 22.29
N VAL A 571 -22.31 10.71 21.24
CA VAL A 571 -23.09 11.52 20.30
C VAL A 571 -24.59 11.38 20.58
N ASP A 572 -25.15 12.49 21.09
CA ASP A 572 -26.58 12.86 21.04
C ASP A 572 -27.11 12.97 19.61
#